data_AF-A0A4U0V737-F1
#
_entry.id   AF-A0A4U0V737-F1
#
_cell.length_a   1.000
_cell.length_b   1.000
_cell.length_c   1.000
_cell.angle_alpha   90.00
_cell.angle_beta   90.00
_cell.angle_gamma   90.00
#
_symmetry.space_group_name_H-M   'P 1'
#
loop_
_entity.id
_entity.type
_entity.pdbx_description
1 polymer ?
#
loop_
_entity_poly.entity_id
_entity_poly.type
_entity_poly.pdbx_seq_one_letter_code
_entity_poly.pdbx_strand_id
1 'polypeptide(L)'
;MAAKPVSNHEALPEIDPQNPPFPLNDTDKKVLSIKDEDWNPITWAQLQEIIGTFPPFPQEQQQQAAAKLQRSPAATRQYLAWSASIKSQYGSTLPYITSQKLRWEPSPHSDPPAFPSQSSTPFASRRDYAILPNDWPYSFTPEITHLLVWTKTPIATDDSEGGDVTAESRRLIDGFVQKTFAAGLGEGGGERVLWFKNWTGLQSVRALDHVHVLVRGVDEEVLGAWLERRDL
;
A
#
# COMPACT_ATOMS: atom_id res chain seq x y z
N MET A 1 4.65 -30.54 4.74
CA MET A 1 3.18 -30.39 4.83
C MET A 1 2.86 -28.99 4.39
N ALA A 2 2.14 -28.81 3.28
CA ALA A 2 1.81 -27.48 2.77
C ALA A 2 0.80 -26.81 3.72
N ALA A 3 1.13 -25.61 4.21
CA ALA A 3 0.19 -24.80 4.96
C ALA A 3 -1.04 -24.52 4.08
N LYS A 4 -2.24 -24.78 4.62
CA LYS A 4 -3.48 -24.43 3.94
C LYS A 4 -3.53 -22.91 3.76
N PRO A 5 -4.00 -22.40 2.61
CA PRO A 5 -4.22 -20.96 2.45
C PRO A 5 -5.26 -20.52 3.48
N VAL A 6 -4.88 -19.58 4.34
CA VAL A 6 -5.82 -18.90 5.24
C VAL A 6 -6.76 -18.10 4.35
N SER A 7 -8.00 -18.56 4.24
CA SER A 7 -9.10 -17.77 3.70
C SER A 7 -9.24 -16.51 4.55
N ASN A 8 -9.48 -15.35 3.92
CA ASN A 8 -9.77 -14.08 4.60
C ASN A 8 -11.05 -14.13 5.49
N HIS A 9 -11.63 -15.32 5.73
CA HIS A 9 -12.84 -15.58 6.48
C HIS A 9 -12.66 -16.52 7.69
N GLU A 10 -11.44 -16.98 8.02
CA GLU A 10 -11.23 -17.59 9.35
C GLU A 10 -11.36 -16.50 10.43
N ALA A 11 -12.12 -16.80 11.49
CA ALA A 11 -12.34 -15.86 12.59
C ALA A 11 -11.00 -15.43 13.16
N LEU A 12 -10.65 -14.16 12.94
CA LEU A 12 -9.39 -13.59 13.39
C LEU A 12 -9.35 -13.60 14.92
N PRO A 13 -8.20 -13.90 15.55
CA PRO A 13 -8.09 -13.94 17.00
C PRO A 13 -8.44 -12.57 17.61
N GLU A 14 -9.18 -12.56 18.73
CA GLU A 14 -9.40 -11.34 19.51
C GLU A 14 -8.05 -10.78 19.99
N ILE A 15 -7.88 -9.46 19.87
CA ILE A 15 -6.63 -8.79 20.22
C ILE A 15 -6.75 -8.22 21.63
N ASP A 16 -5.73 -8.48 22.43
CA ASP A 16 -5.48 -7.73 23.66
C ASP A 16 -4.95 -6.32 23.29
N PRO A 17 -5.72 -5.24 23.53
CA PRO A 17 -5.26 -3.88 23.26
C PRO A 17 -4.02 -3.50 24.06
N GLN A 18 -3.70 -4.23 25.14
CA GLN A 18 -2.50 -4.02 25.96
C GLN A 18 -1.27 -4.74 25.41
N ASN A 19 -1.42 -5.66 24.45
CA ASN A 19 -0.32 -6.40 23.81
C ASN A 19 -0.52 -6.55 22.28
N PRO A 20 -0.45 -5.44 21.53
CA PRO A 20 -0.66 -5.44 20.08
C PRO A 20 0.49 -6.13 19.32
N PRO A 21 0.25 -6.67 18.09
CA PRO A 21 1.27 -7.37 17.29
C PRO A 21 2.50 -6.52 16.95
N PHE A 22 2.31 -5.21 16.92
CA PHE A 22 3.33 -4.18 16.77
C PHE A 22 2.93 -2.95 17.61
N PRO A 23 3.89 -2.09 18.01
CA PRO A 23 3.58 -0.89 18.78
C PRO A 23 2.57 0.01 18.08
N LEU A 24 1.46 0.32 18.75
CA LEU A 24 0.45 1.25 18.25
C LEU A 24 0.93 2.68 18.43
N ASN A 25 0.92 3.46 17.34
CA ASN A 25 1.17 4.89 17.41
C ASN A 25 -0.08 5.63 17.93
N ASP A 26 0.05 6.94 18.18
CA ASP A 26 -1.06 7.71 18.73
C ASP A 26 -2.26 7.85 17.78
N THR A 27 -2.02 7.76 16.48
CA THR A 27 -3.08 7.72 15.47
C THR A 27 -3.85 6.40 15.54
N ASP A 28 -3.15 5.26 15.65
CA ASP A 28 -3.78 3.95 15.79
C ASP A 28 -4.67 3.91 17.06
N LYS A 29 -4.16 4.40 18.18
CA LYS A 29 -4.91 4.47 19.45
C LYS A 29 -6.15 5.35 19.32
N LYS A 30 -6.03 6.49 18.64
CA LYS A 30 -7.17 7.40 18.39
C LYS A 30 -8.21 6.76 17.47
N VAL A 31 -7.80 6.04 16.43
CA VAL A 31 -8.73 5.31 15.57
C VAL A 31 -9.47 4.24 16.38
N LEU A 32 -8.76 3.47 17.20
CA LEU A 32 -9.34 2.41 18.02
C LEU A 32 -10.28 2.90 19.12
N SER A 33 -10.18 4.18 19.55
CA SER A 33 -11.10 4.76 20.52
C SER A 33 -12.40 5.32 19.91
N ILE A 34 -12.47 5.42 18.58
CA ILE A 34 -13.69 5.83 17.86
C ILE A 34 -14.63 4.62 17.74
N LYS A 35 -15.93 4.84 17.96
CA LYS A 35 -16.94 3.81 17.69
C LYS A 35 -17.13 3.64 16.20
N ASP A 36 -17.43 2.42 15.76
CA ASP A 36 -17.65 2.14 14.33
C ASP A 36 -18.79 2.97 13.73
N GLU A 37 -19.84 3.25 14.51
CA GLU A 37 -20.99 4.07 14.09
C GLU A 37 -20.66 5.55 13.82
N ASP A 38 -19.60 6.06 14.44
CA ASP A 38 -19.15 7.46 14.31
C ASP A 38 -18.10 7.63 13.19
N TRP A 39 -17.68 6.53 12.56
CA TRP A 39 -16.63 6.55 11.54
C TRP A 39 -17.18 6.94 10.17
N ASN A 40 -16.54 7.92 9.53
CA ASN A 40 -16.87 8.38 8.19
C ASN A 40 -15.75 8.01 7.20
N PRO A 41 -16.05 7.28 6.11
CA PRO A 41 -15.07 7.02 5.05
C PRO A 41 -14.63 8.29 4.33
N ILE A 42 -13.38 8.30 3.87
CA ILE A 42 -12.81 9.41 3.11
C ILE A 42 -13.41 9.42 1.69
N THR A 43 -13.96 10.56 1.31
CA THR A 43 -14.50 10.82 -0.05
C THR A 43 -13.38 11.09 -1.05
N TRP A 44 -13.68 11.00 -2.34
CA TRP A 44 -12.69 11.34 -3.38
C TRP A 44 -12.20 12.79 -3.28
N ALA A 45 -13.09 13.74 -3.00
CA ALA A 45 -12.73 15.16 -2.87
C ALA A 45 -11.76 15.37 -1.69
N GLN A 46 -12.05 14.79 -0.52
CA GLN A 46 -11.15 14.84 0.62
C GLN A 46 -9.81 14.15 0.33
N LEU A 47 -9.83 13.07 -0.45
CA LEU A 47 -8.61 12.38 -0.83
C LEU A 47 -7.73 13.24 -1.76
N GLN A 48 -8.34 13.97 -2.70
CA GLN A 48 -7.64 14.95 -3.54
C GLN A 48 -7.04 16.07 -2.68
N GLU A 49 -7.75 16.56 -1.67
CA GLU A 49 -7.21 17.55 -0.73
C GLU A 49 -6.02 16.98 0.05
N ILE A 50 -6.14 15.77 0.60
CA ILE A 50 -5.09 15.11 1.38
C ILE A 50 -3.84 14.89 0.53
N ILE A 51 -3.96 14.20 -0.60
CA ILE A 51 -2.83 13.89 -1.48
C ILE A 51 -2.31 15.16 -2.16
N GLY A 52 -3.18 16.14 -2.41
CA GLY A 52 -2.80 17.45 -2.92
C GLY A 52 -1.85 18.22 -1.99
N THR A 53 -1.81 17.88 -0.70
CA THR A 53 -0.83 18.45 0.25
C THR A 53 0.51 17.70 0.29
N PHE A 54 0.74 16.69 -0.55
CA PHE A 54 2.05 16.05 -0.70
C PHE A 54 2.99 17.01 -1.47
N PRO A 55 4.28 16.74 -1.74
CA PRO A 55 5.21 17.78 -2.19
C PRO A 55 4.64 18.63 -3.33
N PRO A 56 4.80 19.97 -3.27
CA PRO A 56 5.92 20.68 -2.64
C PRO A 56 5.67 21.28 -1.24
N PHE A 57 4.62 20.87 -0.52
CA PHE A 57 4.34 21.44 0.81
C PHE A 57 5.37 21.02 1.87
N PRO A 58 5.52 21.77 2.99
CA PRO A 58 6.47 21.42 4.05
C PRO A 58 6.21 20.04 4.64
N GLN A 59 7.29 19.33 5.01
CA GLN A 59 7.25 17.97 5.52
C GLN A 59 6.20 17.73 6.62
N GLU A 60 6.13 18.62 7.62
CA GLU A 60 5.15 18.50 8.71
C GLU A 60 3.70 18.46 8.20
N GLN A 61 3.37 19.29 7.21
CA GLN A 61 2.03 19.33 6.62
C GLN A 61 1.72 18.04 5.88
N GLN A 62 2.69 17.51 5.15
CA GLN A 62 2.54 16.22 4.47
C GLN A 62 2.32 15.07 5.47
N GLN A 63 3.05 15.04 6.60
CA GLN A 63 2.85 14.04 7.66
C GLN A 63 1.46 14.12 8.27
N GLN A 64 0.98 15.34 8.57
CA GLN A 64 -0.36 15.56 9.10
C GLN A 64 -1.45 15.10 8.12
N ALA A 65 -1.22 15.28 6.82
CA ALA A 65 -2.13 14.80 5.79
C ALA A 65 -2.10 13.27 5.64
N ALA A 66 -0.91 12.66 5.59
CA ALA A 66 -0.75 11.21 5.57
C ALA A 66 -1.39 10.53 6.79
N ALA A 67 -1.32 11.16 7.97
CA ALA A 67 -1.97 10.66 9.19
C ALA A 67 -3.51 10.58 9.09
N LYS A 68 -4.15 11.26 8.12
CA LYS A 68 -5.59 11.14 7.87
C LYS A 68 -5.95 9.88 7.08
N LEU A 69 -5.00 9.27 6.38
CA LEU A 69 -5.22 8.07 5.57
C LEU A 69 -5.29 6.83 6.47
N GLN A 70 -6.46 6.59 7.05
CA GLN A 70 -6.68 5.59 8.09
C GLN A 70 -7.70 4.54 7.68
N ARG A 71 -7.60 3.36 8.30
CA ARG A 71 -8.66 2.35 8.28
C ARG A 71 -9.77 2.73 9.25
N SER A 72 -10.96 2.17 9.08
CA SER A 72 -12.01 2.28 10.09
C SER A 72 -11.58 1.57 11.39
N PRO A 73 -12.23 1.82 12.54
CA PRO A 73 -11.87 1.15 13.79
C PRO A 73 -12.04 -0.37 13.69
N ALA A 74 -13.15 -0.85 13.12
CA ALA A 74 -13.37 -2.27 12.81
C ALA A 74 -12.27 -2.85 11.92
N ALA A 75 -11.96 -2.21 10.79
CA ALA A 75 -10.91 -2.67 9.88
C ALA A 75 -9.51 -2.62 10.52
N THR A 76 -9.25 -1.66 11.41
CA THR A 76 -8.00 -1.58 12.19
C THR A 76 -7.88 -2.77 13.13
N ARG A 77 -8.95 -3.12 13.88
CA ARG A 77 -8.96 -4.32 14.73
C ARG A 77 -8.70 -5.59 13.93
N GLN A 78 -9.38 -5.75 12.79
CA GLN A 78 -9.17 -6.91 11.92
C GLN A 78 -7.73 -6.95 11.35
N TYR A 79 -7.21 -5.81 10.90
CA TYR A 79 -5.83 -5.72 10.38
C TYR A 79 -4.80 -6.10 11.43
N LEU A 80 -4.98 -5.67 12.67
CA LEU A 80 -4.10 -6.03 13.77
C LEU A 80 -4.17 -7.55 14.03
N ALA A 81 -5.35 -8.16 13.96
CA ALA A 81 -5.51 -9.59 14.27
C ALA A 81 -4.89 -10.45 13.17
N TRP A 82 -5.08 -10.04 11.92
CA TRP A 82 -4.36 -10.60 10.78
C TRP A 82 -2.85 -10.40 10.91
N SER A 83 -2.38 -9.22 11.31
CA SER A 83 -0.94 -8.97 11.48
C SER A 83 -0.33 -9.88 12.55
N ALA A 84 -1.06 -10.14 13.64
CA ALA A 84 -0.66 -11.10 14.67
C ALA A 84 -0.54 -12.52 14.13
N SER A 85 -1.54 -12.98 13.35
CA SER A 85 -1.52 -14.31 12.76
C SER A 85 -0.40 -14.49 11.75
N ILE A 86 -0.18 -13.49 10.89
CA ILE A 86 0.93 -13.48 9.92
C ILE A 86 2.28 -13.51 10.62
N LYS A 87 2.47 -12.69 11.67
CA LYS A 87 3.70 -12.70 12.47
C LYS A 87 3.93 -14.08 13.11
N SER A 88 2.89 -14.73 13.62
CA SER A 88 2.99 -16.06 14.21
C SER A 88 3.35 -17.15 13.19
N GLN A 89 2.81 -17.09 11.97
CA GLN A 89 3.00 -18.12 10.94
C GLN A 89 4.26 -17.92 10.09
N TYR A 90 4.60 -16.67 9.78
CA TYR A 90 5.66 -16.30 8.82
C TYR A 90 6.82 -15.51 9.45
N GLY A 91 6.75 -15.23 10.76
CA GLY A 91 7.72 -14.41 11.48
C GLY A 91 7.55 -12.90 11.28
N SER A 92 7.15 -12.46 10.08
CA SER A 92 6.75 -11.08 9.79
C SER A 92 5.90 -10.99 8.51
N THR A 93 5.43 -9.79 8.17
CA THR A 93 4.63 -9.55 6.96
C THR A 93 5.43 -9.76 5.67
N LEU A 94 6.74 -9.47 5.67
CA LEU A 94 7.55 -9.54 4.46
C LEU A 94 7.61 -10.96 3.86
N PRO A 95 7.97 -12.04 4.61
CA PRO A 95 7.94 -13.40 4.07
C PRO A 95 6.57 -13.84 3.58
N TYR A 96 5.47 -13.39 4.21
CA TYR A 96 4.12 -13.67 3.74
C TYR A 96 3.86 -13.00 2.38
N ILE A 97 4.14 -11.70 2.27
CA ILE A 97 3.93 -10.96 1.01
C ILE A 97 4.78 -11.56 -0.11
N THR A 98 6.07 -11.82 0.14
CA THR A 98 6.97 -12.32 -0.91
C THR A 98 6.65 -13.75 -1.32
N SER A 99 6.31 -14.64 -0.38
CA SER A 99 6.03 -16.05 -0.72
C SER A 99 4.59 -16.33 -1.17
N GLN A 100 3.59 -15.67 -0.57
CA GLN A 100 2.17 -15.99 -0.81
C GLN A 100 1.52 -15.04 -1.81
N LYS A 101 1.76 -13.73 -1.67
CA LYS A 101 1.12 -12.72 -2.52
C LYS A 101 1.90 -12.54 -3.82
N LEU A 102 3.18 -12.22 -3.74
CA LEU A 102 4.03 -11.91 -4.88
C LEU A 102 4.67 -13.15 -5.49
N ARG A 103 4.96 -14.17 -4.70
CA ARG A 103 5.72 -15.36 -5.14
C ARG A 103 7.06 -14.98 -5.79
N TRP A 104 7.71 -13.95 -5.25
CA TRP A 104 9.03 -13.52 -5.68
C TRP A 104 10.09 -14.16 -4.81
N GLU A 105 11.08 -14.77 -5.45
CA GLU A 105 12.20 -15.40 -4.77
C GLU A 105 13.33 -14.36 -4.61
N PRO A 106 13.75 -14.06 -3.37
CA PRO A 106 14.88 -13.18 -3.14
C PRO A 106 16.19 -13.86 -3.55
N SER A 107 17.17 -13.06 -3.93
CA SER A 107 18.51 -13.53 -4.24
C SER A 107 19.15 -14.18 -3.00
N PRO A 108 19.92 -15.28 -3.15
CA PRO A 108 20.60 -15.89 -2.04
C PRO A 108 21.53 -14.88 -1.32
N HIS A 109 21.49 -14.87 0.01
CA HIS A 109 22.35 -14.06 0.87
C HIS A 109 22.20 -12.53 0.75
N SER A 110 21.09 -12.02 0.20
CA SER A 110 20.80 -10.58 0.23
C SER A 110 20.17 -10.14 1.56
N ASP A 111 20.74 -9.13 2.20
CA ASP A 111 20.14 -8.43 3.35
C ASP A 111 20.33 -6.91 3.18
N PRO A 112 19.25 -6.11 2.98
CA PRO A 112 17.86 -6.54 2.87
C PRO A 112 17.58 -7.43 1.64
N PRO A 113 16.44 -8.15 1.59
CA PRO A 113 16.08 -8.99 0.45
C PRO A 113 16.08 -8.22 -0.89
N ALA A 114 16.85 -8.71 -1.85
CA ALA A 114 16.93 -8.16 -3.20
C ALA A 114 16.34 -9.15 -4.21
N PHE A 115 15.51 -8.67 -5.13
CA PHE A 115 14.82 -9.51 -6.10
C PHE A 115 15.43 -9.33 -7.49
N PRO A 116 15.71 -10.41 -8.24
CA PRO A 116 16.18 -10.30 -9.61
C PRO A 116 15.20 -9.48 -10.47
N SER A 117 15.70 -8.43 -11.10
CA SER A 117 14.93 -7.53 -11.98
C SER A 117 15.56 -7.44 -13.36
N GLN A 118 14.75 -7.14 -14.37
CA GLN A 118 15.21 -6.91 -15.74
C GLN A 118 15.70 -5.48 -15.95
N SER A 119 15.21 -4.53 -15.15
CA SER A 119 15.56 -3.12 -15.23
C SER A 119 15.99 -2.56 -13.87
N SER A 120 17.04 -1.76 -13.88
CA SER A 120 17.42 -0.91 -12.76
C SER A 120 16.50 0.30 -12.57
N THR A 121 15.57 0.54 -13.49
CA THR A 121 14.56 1.61 -13.39
C THR A 121 13.25 1.04 -12.86
N PRO A 122 12.71 1.56 -11.74
CA PRO A 122 11.43 1.07 -11.20
C PRO A 122 10.31 1.23 -12.23
N PHE A 123 9.44 0.23 -12.30
CA PHE A 123 8.27 0.17 -13.19
C PHE A 123 8.57 0.12 -14.71
N ALA A 124 9.84 0.05 -15.13
CA ALA A 124 10.20 0.04 -16.54
C ALA A 124 9.88 -1.30 -17.25
N SER A 125 10.03 -2.43 -16.55
CA SER A 125 9.63 -3.75 -17.08
C SER A 125 8.38 -4.28 -16.39
N ARG A 126 7.44 -4.81 -17.18
CA ARG A 126 6.22 -5.45 -16.65
C ARG A 126 6.52 -6.68 -15.78
N ARG A 127 7.70 -7.29 -15.94
CA ARG A 127 8.15 -8.45 -15.14
C ARG A 127 8.72 -8.07 -13.77
N ASP A 128 8.94 -6.79 -13.53
CA ASP A 128 9.60 -6.28 -12.32
C ASP A 128 8.61 -5.68 -11.32
N TYR A 129 7.30 -5.70 -11.60
CA TYR A 129 6.29 -5.17 -10.68
C TYR A 129 4.98 -5.97 -10.71
N ALA A 130 4.23 -5.92 -9.62
CA ALA A 130 2.89 -6.51 -9.51
C ALA A 130 1.90 -5.45 -9.04
N ILE A 131 0.71 -5.43 -9.63
CA ILE A 131 -0.41 -4.59 -9.20
C ILE A 131 -1.39 -5.52 -8.50
N LEU A 132 -1.69 -5.25 -7.24
CA LEU A 132 -2.58 -6.06 -6.41
C LEU A 132 -3.62 -5.17 -5.73
N PRO A 133 -4.84 -5.67 -5.45
CA PRO A 133 -5.72 -5.00 -4.50
C PRO A 133 -5.03 -4.90 -3.15
N ASN A 134 -5.26 -3.80 -2.44
CA ASN A 134 -4.88 -3.74 -1.04
C ASN A 134 -5.84 -4.63 -0.23
N ASP A 135 -5.33 -5.72 0.34
CA ASP A 135 -6.14 -6.62 1.19
C ASP A 135 -6.71 -5.92 2.43
N TRP A 136 -6.05 -4.83 2.85
CA TRP A 136 -6.39 -4.04 4.02
C TRP A 136 -6.46 -2.56 3.64
N PRO A 137 -7.46 -2.16 2.83
CA PRO A 137 -7.56 -0.81 2.34
C PRO A 137 -7.85 0.18 3.47
N TYR A 138 -7.41 1.43 3.31
CA TYR A 138 -7.91 2.54 4.11
C TYR A 138 -9.41 2.75 3.89
N SER A 139 -10.05 3.46 4.82
CA SER A 139 -11.48 3.67 4.79
C SER A 139 -11.84 4.74 3.78
N PHE A 140 -12.22 4.28 2.59
CA PHE A 140 -12.67 5.09 1.49
C PHE A 140 -14.14 4.84 1.19
N THR A 141 -14.75 5.80 0.50
CA THR A 141 -16.06 5.64 -0.12
C THR A 141 -16.05 4.56 -1.21
N PRO A 142 -17.16 3.83 -1.47
CA PRO A 142 -17.16 2.60 -2.27
C PRO A 142 -16.66 2.75 -3.70
N GLU A 143 -16.72 3.95 -4.28
CA GLU A 143 -16.21 4.23 -5.61
C GLU A 143 -14.67 4.21 -5.70
N ILE A 144 -13.94 4.18 -4.59
CA ILE A 144 -12.48 4.25 -4.56
C ILE A 144 -11.88 2.86 -4.42
N THR A 145 -11.17 2.41 -5.46
CA THR A 145 -10.37 1.19 -5.44
C THR A 145 -8.96 1.50 -4.96
N HIS A 146 -8.49 0.79 -3.94
CA HIS A 146 -7.15 0.94 -3.37
C HIS A 146 -6.24 -0.20 -3.83
N LEU A 147 -5.26 0.15 -4.66
CA LEU A 147 -4.27 -0.78 -5.22
C LEU A 147 -2.90 -0.56 -4.59
N LEU A 148 -2.12 -1.62 -4.55
CA LEU A 148 -0.69 -1.60 -4.24
C LEU A 148 0.07 -2.00 -5.50
N VAL A 149 1.04 -1.17 -5.90
CA VAL A 149 1.98 -1.50 -6.97
C VAL A 149 3.33 -1.81 -6.33
N TRP A 150 3.66 -3.09 -6.25
CA TRP A 150 4.91 -3.60 -5.70
C TRP A 150 5.98 -3.65 -6.79
N THR A 151 7.23 -3.30 -6.48
CA THR A 151 8.36 -3.33 -7.43
C THR A 151 9.55 -4.11 -6.88
N LYS A 152 10.18 -4.93 -7.73
CA LYS A 152 11.46 -5.63 -7.45
C LYS A 152 12.62 -4.64 -7.39
N THR A 153 12.52 -3.57 -8.19
CA THR A 153 13.53 -2.52 -8.30
C THR A 153 13.24 -1.43 -7.25
N PRO A 154 14.19 -1.08 -6.38
CA PRO A 154 14.00 -0.05 -5.36
C PRO A 154 13.64 1.32 -5.96
N ILE A 155 12.87 2.09 -5.19
CA ILE A 155 12.49 3.46 -5.51
C ILE A 155 13.39 4.38 -4.69
N ALA A 156 14.22 5.18 -5.37
CA ALA A 156 15.12 6.09 -4.68
C ALA A 156 14.34 7.13 -3.86
N THR A 157 14.74 7.30 -2.60
CA THR A 157 14.21 8.28 -1.65
C THR A 157 15.25 9.33 -1.30
N ASP A 158 14.79 10.47 -0.80
CA ASP A 158 15.60 11.55 -0.27
C ASP A 158 15.46 11.61 1.25
N ASP A 159 16.51 11.21 1.97
CA ASP A 159 16.54 11.22 3.43
C ASP A 159 16.50 12.64 4.01
N SER A 160 16.97 13.65 3.26
CA SER A 160 16.89 15.05 3.68
C SER A 160 15.45 15.58 3.70
N GLU A 161 14.57 14.92 2.92
CA GLU A 161 13.12 15.16 2.88
C GLU A 161 12.35 14.11 3.72
N GLY A 162 13.04 13.41 4.63
CA GLY A 162 12.43 12.42 5.55
C GLY A 162 12.00 11.12 4.89
N GLY A 163 12.67 10.75 3.79
CA GLY A 163 12.43 9.49 3.09
C GLY A 163 11.26 9.55 2.11
N ASP A 164 10.89 10.73 1.63
CA ASP A 164 10.04 10.88 0.44
C ASP A 164 10.80 10.44 -0.82
N VAL A 165 10.10 10.21 -1.93
CA VAL A 165 10.74 9.85 -3.20
C VAL A 165 11.52 11.03 -3.79
N THR A 166 12.66 10.75 -4.44
CA THR A 166 13.42 11.79 -5.16
C THR A 166 12.57 12.40 -6.29
N ALA A 167 12.93 13.60 -6.76
CA ALA A 167 12.25 14.23 -7.89
C ALA A 167 12.28 13.37 -9.17
N GLU A 168 13.35 12.60 -9.38
CA GLU A 168 13.46 11.65 -10.49
C GLU A 168 12.50 10.46 -10.30
N SER A 169 12.52 9.82 -9.14
CA SER A 169 11.58 8.74 -8.80
C SER A 169 10.12 9.18 -8.92
N ARG A 170 9.81 10.41 -8.49
CA ARG A 170 8.46 11.00 -8.62
C ARG A 170 8.02 11.08 -10.08
N ARG A 171 8.87 11.60 -10.97
CA ARG A 171 8.59 11.65 -12.42
C ARG A 171 8.39 10.26 -13.02
N LEU A 172 9.19 9.28 -12.60
CA LEU A 172 9.04 7.89 -13.06
C LEU A 172 7.70 7.29 -12.61
N ILE A 173 7.31 7.50 -11.36
CA ILE A 173 6.03 7.02 -10.82
C ILE A 173 4.86 7.75 -11.51
N ASP A 174 4.93 9.07 -11.65
CA ASP A 174 3.89 9.85 -12.36
C ASP A 174 3.70 9.34 -13.79
N GLY A 175 4.80 9.17 -14.54
CA GLY A 175 4.74 8.64 -15.90
C GLY A 175 4.17 7.23 -15.97
N PHE A 176 4.56 6.36 -15.03
CA PHE A 176 4.01 5.01 -14.91
C PHE A 176 2.50 5.04 -14.60
N VAL A 177 2.08 5.86 -13.64
CA VAL A 177 0.69 5.96 -13.19
C VAL A 177 -0.20 6.51 -14.31
N GLN A 178 0.26 7.56 -14.99
CA GLN A 178 -0.45 8.14 -16.13
C GLN A 178 -0.62 7.13 -17.27
N LYS A 179 0.47 6.44 -17.65
CA LYS A 179 0.45 5.45 -18.74
C LYS A 179 -0.40 4.22 -18.41
N THR A 180 -0.35 3.74 -17.17
CA THR A 180 -0.94 2.45 -16.79
C THR A 180 -2.39 2.59 -16.36
N PHE A 181 -2.69 3.59 -15.52
CA PHE A 181 -4.00 3.75 -14.91
C PHE A 181 -4.82 4.83 -15.61
N ALA A 182 -4.30 6.06 -15.68
CA ALA A 182 -5.09 7.18 -16.21
C ALA A 182 -5.50 6.97 -17.67
N ALA A 183 -4.56 6.53 -18.53
CA ALA A 183 -4.86 6.23 -19.93
C ALA A 183 -5.93 5.13 -20.10
N GLY A 184 -5.94 4.11 -19.23
CA GLY A 184 -6.91 3.02 -19.26
C GLY A 184 -8.33 3.43 -18.86
N LEU A 185 -8.49 4.60 -18.23
CA LEU A 185 -9.79 5.14 -17.82
C LEU A 185 -10.41 6.08 -18.86
N GLY A 186 -9.71 6.36 -19.97
CA GLY A 186 -10.18 7.25 -21.03
C GLY A 186 -10.14 8.74 -20.67
N GLU A 187 -11.05 9.52 -21.27
CA GLU A 187 -11.13 10.96 -21.05
C GLU A 187 -11.39 11.28 -19.56
N GLY A 188 -10.63 12.23 -19.01
CA GLY A 188 -10.68 12.57 -17.58
C GLY A 188 -10.02 11.55 -16.64
N GLY A 189 -9.37 10.50 -17.17
CA GLY A 189 -8.71 9.47 -16.37
C GLY A 189 -7.66 10.02 -15.38
N GLY A 190 -6.96 11.09 -15.75
CA GLY A 190 -5.98 11.74 -14.87
C GLY A 190 -6.59 12.33 -13.59
N GLU A 191 -7.86 12.73 -13.60
CA GLU A 191 -8.57 13.28 -12.44
C GLU A 191 -9.13 12.18 -11.51
N ARG A 192 -9.09 10.93 -11.97
CA ARG A 192 -9.64 9.74 -11.31
C ARG A 192 -8.57 8.84 -10.72
N VAL A 193 -7.30 9.25 -10.79
CA VAL A 193 -6.17 8.48 -10.27
C VAL A 193 -5.33 9.37 -9.38
N LEU A 194 -5.07 8.89 -8.17
CA LEU A 194 -4.12 9.47 -7.24
C LEU A 194 -3.12 8.40 -6.82
N TRP A 195 -1.92 8.82 -6.44
CA TRP A 195 -0.95 7.89 -5.88
C TRP A 195 -0.16 8.54 -4.75
N PHE A 196 0.39 7.69 -3.89
CA PHE A 196 1.36 8.11 -2.91
C PHE A 196 2.28 6.95 -2.51
N LYS A 197 3.44 7.29 -1.95
CA LYS A 197 4.30 6.33 -1.23
C LYS A 197 4.25 6.68 0.26
N ASN A 198 3.94 5.70 1.09
CA ASN A 198 4.07 5.88 2.54
C ASN A 198 5.54 6.13 2.88
N TRP A 199 5.78 7.07 3.78
CA TRP A 199 7.13 7.37 4.26
C TRP A 199 7.66 6.21 5.07
N THR A 200 8.98 6.09 5.17
CA THR A 200 9.67 4.96 5.83
C THR A 200 9.12 4.65 7.24
N GLY A 201 8.73 5.68 8.00
CA GLY A 201 8.11 5.54 9.32
C GLY A 201 6.74 4.84 9.36
N LEU A 202 5.93 4.98 8.29
CA LEU A 202 4.54 4.50 8.20
C LEU A 202 4.39 3.19 7.42
N GLN A 203 5.44 2.74 6.75
CA GLN A 203 5.41 1.51 5.95
C GLN A 203 5.36 0.26 6.84
N SER A 204 4.37 -0.61 6.60
CA SER A 204 4.32 -1.94 7.24
C SER A 204 5.34 -2.93 6.66
N VAL A 205 5.81 -2.71 5.42
CA VAL A 205 6.83 -3.54 4.76
C VAL A 205 7.91 -2.64 4.16
N ARG A 206 8.94 -2.32 4.96
CA ARG A 206 10.03 -1.42 4.53
C ARG A 206 11.00 -2.03 3.52
N ALA A 207 11.16 -3.34 3.57
CA ALA A 207 12.14 -4.06 2.76
C ALA A 207 11.69 -4.35 1.32
N LEU A 208 10.45 -3.95 0.96
CA LEU A 208 9.94 -4.13 -0.39
C LEU A 208 9.11 -2.92 -0.80
N ASP A 209 9.62 -2.19 -1.79
CA ASP A 209 9.03 -0.94 -2.21
C ASP A 209 7.70 -1.15 -2.94
N HIS A 210 6.77 -0.27 -2.60
CA HIS A 210 5.45 -0.20 -3.23
C HIS A 210 4.92 1.23 -3.19
N VAL A 211 4.03 1.52 -4.13
CA VAL A 211 3.20 2.74 -4.12
C VAL A 211 1.74 2.35 -3.97
N HIS A 212 0.99 3.21 -3.30
CA HIS A 212 -0.46 3.14 -3.21
C HIS A 212 -1.04 3.88 -4.41
N VAL A 213 -1.95 3.24 -5.14
CA VAL A 213 -2.68 3.86 -6.25
C VAL A 213 -4.17 3.79 -5.93
N LEU A 214 -4.83 4.94 -5.94
CA LEU A 214 -6.24 5.09 -5.64
C LEU A 214 -6.96 5.47 -6.92
N VAL A 215 -7.94 4.67 -7.32
CA VAL A 215 -8.67 4.84 -8.59
C VAL A 215 -10.16 4.97 -8.30
N ARG A 216 -10.79 6.02 -8.85
CA ARG A 216 -12.22 6.25 -8.70
C ARG A 216 -13.04 5.63 -9.84
N GLY A 217 -14.01 4.78 -9.51
CA GLY A 217 -15.06 4.27 -10.40
C GLY A 217 -14.57 3.37 -11.54
N VAL A 218 -13.49 2.61 -11.32
CA VAL A 218 -12.94 1.73 -12.36
C VAL A 218 -13.87 0.56 -12.67
N ASP A 219 -14.04 0.25 -13.95
CA ASP A 219 -14.80 -0.92 -14.40
C ASP A 219 -14.04 -2.23 -14.12
N GLU A 220 -14.77 -3.31 -13.84
CA GLU A 220 -14.19 -4.61 -13.46
C GLU A 220 -13.24 -5.17 -14.52
N GLU A 221 -13.52 -4.97 -15.81
CA GLU A 221 -12.66 -5.43 -16.91
C GLU A 221 -11.31 -4.71 -16.91
N VAL A 222 -11.32 -3.39 -16.76
CA VAL A 222 -10.10 -2.56 -16.70
C VAL A 222 -9.29 -2.94 -15.47
N LEU A 223 -9.95 -3.08 -14.31
CA LEU A 223 -9.32 -3.52 -13.08
C LEU A 223 -8.69 -4.92 -13.25
N GLY A 224 -9.43 -5.87 -13.82
CA GLY A 224 -8.96 -7.23 -14.06
C GLY A 224 -7.70 -7.28 -14.93
N ALA A 225 -7.63 -6.44 -15.97
CA ALA A 225 -6.46 -6.32 -16.82
C ALA A 225 -5.21 -5.80 -16.07
N TRP A 226 -5.37 -4.85 -15.15
CA TRP A 226 -4.25 -4.36 -14.33
C TRP A 226 -3.74 -5.43 -13.36
N LEU A 227 -4.64 -6.22 -12.77
CA LEU A 227 -4.32 -7.24 -11.77
C LEU A 227 -3.67 -8.51 -12.35
N GLU A 228 -3.58 -8.63 -13.68
CA GLU A 228 -2.93 -9.75 -14.34
C GLU A 228 -1.45 -9.89 -13.90
N ARG A 229 -1.09 -11.08 -13.42
CA ARG A 229 0.24 -11.41 -12.89
C ARG A 229 1.21 -11.75 -14.01
N ARG A 230 1.82 -10.72 -14.59
CA ARG A 230 2.84 -10.81 -15.65
C ARG A 230 4.29 -10.81 -15.13
N ASP A 231 4.43 -10.83 -13.81
CA ASP A 231 5.68 -10.81 -13.05
C ASP A 231 6.12 -12.19 -12.54
N LEU A 232 5.25 -13.20 -12.73
CA LEU A 232 5.44 -14.61 -12.44
C LEU A 232 6.06 -15.36 -13.63
#